data_AF-R6J076-F1
#
_entry.id   AF-R6J076-F1
#
_cell.length_a   1.000
_cell.length_b   1.000
_cell.length_c   1.000
_cell.angle_alpha   90.00
_cell.angle_beta   90.00
_cell.angle_gamma   90.00
#
_symmetry.space_group_name_H-M   'P 1'
#
loop_
_entity.id
_entity.type
_entity.pdbx_description
1 polymer ?
#
loop_
_entity_poly.entity_id
_entity_poly.type
_entity_poly.pdbx_seq_one_letter_code
_entity_poly.pdbx_strand_id
1 'polypeptide(L)'
;MKLCSTQELDIIKTFECGQCFRWNCGDDGVYRGVVAGYYAEASVKDGEVYITSDAPEDIWQQYFDLGTDYAEISRAFTGEYLSKCVEYGRGIRILRQDSWEALCSFIISQCNNISRIKGIVERLCENFGDPICVGDKVYYTFPSAERLAVLEPEKLACIRSGYRAEYIICAARAVVGGEIDLEALKKCDYKQAIKALRSIRGVGEKVANCVVLFGLWHMEAFPIDVWMKRALKENFPPDFEPETLGEYAGLAQQYIFYYARSMGRKK
;
A
#
# COMPACT_ATOMS: atom_id res chain seq x y z
N MET A 1 -17.97 -3.51 13.56
CA MET A 1 -17.69 -2.41 14.52
C MET A 1 -17.71 -1.05 13.80
N LYS A 2 -18.05 0.03 14.52
CA LYS A 2 -17.84 1.41 14.04
C LYS A 2 -16.36 1.76 14.20
N LEU A 3 -15.75 2.39 13.18
CA LEU A 3 -14.35 2.83 13.22
C LEU A 3 -14.24 4.31 13.60
N CYS A 4 -14.68 5.20 12.72
CA CYS A 4 -14.56 6.66 12.86
C CYS A 4 -15.46 7.36 11.83
N SER A 5 -15.44 8.69 11.83
CA SER A 5 -16.18 9.50 10.85
C SER A 5 -15.53 9.43 9.46
N THR A 6 -16.32 9.68 8.40
CA THR A 6 -15.78 9.75 7.02
C THR A 6 -14.84 10.93 6.78
N GLN A 7 -14.78 11.90 7.70
CA GLN A 7 -13.79 12.98 7.64
C GLN A 7 -12.40 12.51 8.09
N GLU A 8 -12.35 11.55 9.02
CA GLU A 8 -11.10 10.96 9.55
C GLU A 8 -10.58 9.81 8.67
N LEU A 9 -11.50 9.05 8.07
CA LEU A 9 -11.21 7.97 7.13
C LEU A 9 -12.20 7.97 5.97
N ASP A 10 -11.73 8.33 4.78
CA ASP A 10 -12.44 8.10 3.53
C ASP A 10 -11.94 6.79 2.92
N ILE A 11 -12.73 5.72 3.04
CA ILE A 11 -12.35 4.38 2.59
C ILE A 11 -12.12 4.32 1.08
N ILE A 12 -12.86 5.10 0.29
CA ILE A 12 -12.71 5.11 -1.17
C ILE A 12 -11.36 5.73 -1.51
N LYS A 13 -11.08 6.93 -0.98
CA LYS A 13 -9.80 7.60 -1.23
C LYS A 13 -8.64 6.75 -0.71
N THR A 14 -8.76 6.18 0.49
CA THR A 14 -7.72 5.35 1.11
C THR A 14 -7.42 4.08 0.29
N PHE A 15 -8.45 3.35 -0.16
CA PHE A 15 -8.26 2.11 -0.92
C PHE A 15 -7.86 2.36 -2.37
N GLU A 16 -8.18 3.52 -2.92
CA GLU A 16 -7.91 3.85 -4.31
C GLU A 16 -6.69 4.74 -4.49
N CYS A 17 -6.07 5.28 -3.45
CA CYS A 17 -4.90 6.14 -3.57
C CYS A 17 -3.62 5.43 -4.02
N GLY A 18 -3.69 4.14 -4.32
CA GLY A 18 -2.61 3.36 -4.95
C GLY A 18 -1.65 2.69 -3.97
N GLN A 19 -1.96 2.74 -2.68
CA GLN A 19 -1.15 2.09 -1.63
C GLN A 19 -1.45 0.59 -1.47
N CYS A 20 -2.68 0.15 -1.74
CA CYS A 20 -3.11 -1.23 -1.54
C CYS A 20 -3.84 -1.80 -2.76
N PHE A 21 -3.92 -3.13 -2.85
CA PHE A 21 -4.44 -3.82 -4.04
C PHE A 21 -5.52 -4.87 -3.77
N ARG A 22 -5.82 -5.16 -2.50
CA ARG A 22 -6.73 -6.26 -2.10
C ARG A 22 -8.09 -5.81 -1.56
N TRP A 23 -8.35 -4.51 -1.57
CA TRP A 23 -9.69 -3.95 -1.31
C TRP A 23 -10.43 -3.76 -2.63
N ASN A 24 -11.56 -4.44 -2.77
CA ASN A 24 -12.38 -4.47 -3.98
C ASN A 24 -13.82 -4.03 -3.66
N CYS A 25 -14.31 -3.01 -4.39
CA CYS A 25 -15.67 -2.52 -4.22
C CYS A 25 -16.67 -3.45 -4.91
N GLY A 26 -17.70 -3.88 -4.19
CA GLY A 26 -18.85 -4.58 -4.77
C GLY A 26 -19.87 -3.61 -5.38
N ASP A 27 -20.84 -4.16 -6.13
CA ASP A 27 -21.95 -3.38 -6.70
C ASP A 27 -22.84 -2.72 -5.63
N ASP A 28 -22.77 -3.22 -4.39
CA ASP A 28 -23.42 -2.69 -3.20
C ASP A 28 -22.64 -1.54 -2.53
N GLY A 29 -21.51 -1.13 -3.10
CA GLY A 29 -20.64 -0.08 -2.54
C GLY A 29 -19.81 -0.52 -1.34
N VAL A 30 -19.87 -1.80 -0.95
CA VAL A 30 -19.09 -2.36 0.15
C VAL A 30 -17.73 -2.82 -0.36
N TYR A 31 -16.66 -2.33 0.27
CA TYR A 31 -15.30 -2.79 -0.03
C TYR A 31 -15.01 -4.07 0.71
N ARG A 32 -14.50 -5.07 0.00
CA ARG A 32 -14.15 -6.39 0.55
C ARG A 32 -12.67 -6.64 0.36
N GLY A 33 -12.02 -7.17 1.39
CA GLY A 33 -10.60 -7.47 1.35
C GLY A 33 -10.20 -8.54 2.35
N VAL A 34 -8.95 -8.97 2.25
CA VAL A 34 -8.31 -9.89 3.18
C VAL A 34 -7.08 -9.20 3.77
N VAL A 35 -7.03 -9.08 5.09
CA VAL A 35 -5.94 -8.41 5.82
C VAL A 35 -5.53 -9.30 6.98
N ALA A 36 -4.24 -9.54 7.15
CA ALA A 36 -3.70 -10.38 8.23
C ALA A 36 -4.36 -11.77 8.34
N GLY A 37 -4.80 -12.34 7.21
CA GLY A 37 -5.50 -13.63 7.16
C GLY A 37 -7.01 -13.58 7.40
N TYR A 38 -7.58 -12.40 7.66
CA TYR A 38 -9.01 -12.23 7.93
C TYR A 38 -9.73 -11.58 6.77
N TYR A 39 -10.89 -12.14 6.40
CA TYR A 39 -11.84 -11.47 5.54
C TYR A 39 -12.46 -10.27 6.25
N ALA A 40 -12.67 -9.17 5.52
CA ALA A 40 -13.34 -8.00 6.05
C ALA A 40 -14.16 -7.23 5.00
N GLU A 41 -15.21 -6.59 5.49
CA GLU A 41 -16.08 -5.70 4.73
C GLU A 41 -16.04 -4.29 5.32
N ALA A 42 -15.62 -3.31 4.53
CA ALA A 42 -15.61 -1.90 4.88
C ALA A 42 -16.78 -1.18 4.19
N SER A 43 -17.57 -0.44 4.96
CA SER A 43 -18.77 0.26 4.48
C SER A 43 -18.92 1.62 5.15
N VAL A 44 -19.75 2.46 4.55
CA VAL A 44 -20.11 3.78 5.09
C VAL A 44 -21.61 3.85 5.31
N LYS A 45 -22.03 4.30 6.48
CA LYS A 45 -23.43 4.55 6.81
C LYS A 45 -23.55 5.79 7.68
N ASP A 46 -24.43 6.71 7.28
CA ASP A 46 -24.73 7.95 8.02
C ASP A 46 -23.49 8.80 8.36
N GLY A 47 -22.51 8.86 7.45
CA GLY A 47 -21.26 9.62 7.64
C GLY A 47 -20.21 8.94 8.52
N GLU A 48 -20.43 7.67 8.87
CA GLU A 48 -19.55 6.87 9.71
C GLU A 48 -19.02 5.65 8.96
N VAL A 49 -17.77 5.27 9.22
CA VAL A 49 -17.12 4.10 8.64
C VAL A 49 -17.31 2.89 9.55
N TYR A 50 -17.66 1.76 8.96
CA TYR A 50 -17.81 0.47 9.63
C TYR A 50 -16.91 -0.59 8.99
N ILE A 51 -16.39 -1.48 9.83
CA ILE A 51 -15.70 -2.70 9.40
C ILE A 51 -16.44 -3.92 9.99
N THR A 52 -16.72 -4.91 9.16
CA THR A 52 -17.28 -6.21 9.56
C THR A 52 -16.23 -7.27 9.29
N SER A 53 -15.78 -7.96 10.34
CA SER A 53 -14.78 -9.02 10.26
C SER A 53 -14.79 -9.85 11.55
N ASP A 54 -14.37 -11.10 11.47
CA ASP A 54 -14.12 -11.96 12.64
C ASP A 54 -12.74 -11.71 13.28
N ALA A 55 -11.94 -10.80 12.72
CA ALA A 55 -10.65 -10.43 13.28
C ALA A 55 -10.80 -9.65 14.61
N PRO A 56 -9.83 -9.76 15.54
CA PRO A 56 -9.71 -8.87 16.68
C PRO A 56 -9.77 -7.38 16.29
N GLU A 57 -10.44 -6.56 17.11
CA GLU A 57 -10.67 -5.13 16.81
C GLU A 57 -9.38 -4.31 16.68
N ASP A 58 -8.33 -4.68 17.44
CA ASP A 58 -7.04 -4.01 17.45
C ASP A 58 -6.30 -4.11 16.11
N ILE A 59 -6.52 -5.19 15.34
CA ILE A 59 -6.01 -5.31 13.98
C ILE A 59 -6.49 -4.15 13.12
N TRP A 60 -7.78 -3.78 13.22
CA TRP A 60 -8.34 -2.69 12.41
C TRP A 60 -7.91 -1.32 12.90
N GLN A 61 -7.79 -1.13 14.22
CA GLN A 61 -7.22 0.10 14.79
C GLN A 61 -5.81 0.36 14.27
N GLN A 62 -4.97 -0.68 14.21
CA GLN A 62 -3.61 -0.59 13.70
C GLN A 62 -3.56 -0.47 12.17
N TYR A 63 -4.29 -1.32 11.45
CA TYR A 63 -4.26 -1.36 9.99
C TYR A 63 -4.65 -0.02 9.35
N PHE A 64 -5.70 0.61 9.88
CA PHE A 64 -6.13 1.95 9.45
C PHE A 64 -5.40 3.10 10.16
N ASP A 65 -4.46 2.79 11.06
CA ASP A 65 -3.69 3.76 11.83
C ASP A 65 -4.54 4.77 12.60
N LEU A 66 -5.67 4.35 13.19
CA LEU A 66 -6.71 5.25 13.72
C LEU A 66 -6.24 6.10 14.92
N GLY A 67 -5.12 5.75 15.56
CA GLY A 67 -4.55 6.51 16.68
C GLY A 67 -3.83 7.79 16.28
N THR A 68 -3.47 7.97 15.00
CA THR A 68 -2.69 9.12 14.52
C THR A 68 -3.59 10.30 14.12
N ASP A 69 -3.26 11.52 14.55
CA ASP A 69 -3.99 12.73 14.14
C ASP A 69 -3.49 13.27 12.79
N TYR A 70 -4.04 12.71 11.70
CA TYR A 70 -3.72 13.13 10.32
C TYR A 70 -4.13 14.58 10.05
N ALA A 71 -5.15 15.09 10.74
CA ALA A 71 -5.63 16.46 10.54
C ALA A 71 -4.62 17.46 11.13
N GLU A 72 -4.07 17.18 12.30
CA GLU A 72 -2.98 17.97 12.89
C GLU A 72 -1.72 17.92 12.02
N ILE A 73 -1.26 16.72 11.65
CA ILE A 73 -0.07 16.55 10.81
C ILE A 73 -0.19 17.36 9.50
N SER A 74 -1.37 17.32 8.87
CA SER A 74 -1.60 18.00 7.60
C SER A 74 -1.56 19.52 7.69
N ARG A 75 -1.67 20.12 8.89
CA ARG A 75 -1.53 21.59 9.07
C ARG A 75 -0.12 22.07 8.79
N ALA A 76 0.89 21.21 8.93
CA ALA A 76 2.28 21.52 8.62
C ALA A 76 2.55 21.61 7.10
N PHE A 77 1.67 21.04 6.26
CA PHE A 77 1.84 21.05 4.80
C PHE A 77 1.33 22.36 4.19
N THR A 78 2.21 23.35 4.14
CA THR A 78 1.93 24.70 3.63
C THR A 78 2.21 24.86 2.13
N GLY A 79 1.63 25.89 1.52
CA GLY A 79 1.81 26.23 0.10
C GLY A 79 0.57 25.92 -0.74
N GLU A 80 0.28 26.77 -1.73
CA GLU A 80 -1.00 26.74 -2.46
C GLU A 80 -1.31 25.37 -3.07
N TYR A 81 -0.31 24.72 -3.68
CA TYR A 81 -0.50 23.41 -4.29
C TYR A 81 -0.72 22.31 -3.24
N LEU A 82 0.11 22.27 -2.19
CA LEU A 82 -0.03 21.28 -1.12
C LEU A 82 -1.37 21.41 -0.39
N SER A 83 -1.83 22.62 -0.12
CA SER A 83 -3.15 22.84 0.51
C SER A 83 -4.29 22.26 -0.34
N LYS A 84 -4.25 22.43 -1.67
CA LYS A 84 -5.22 21.80 -2.59
C LYS A 84 -5.12 20.26 -2.56
N CYS A 85 -3.91 19.71 -2.52
CA CYS A 85 -3.71 18.26 -2.42
C CYS A 85 -4.27 17.69 -1.10
N VAL A 86 -4.01 18.36 0.02
CA VAL A 86 -4.52 17.99 1.34
C VAL A 86 -6.04 18.05 1.38
N GLU A 87 -6.64 19.13 0.89
CA GLU A 87 -8.09 19.29 0.85
C GLU A 87 -8.76 18.18 0.02
N TYR A 88 -8.24 17.94 -1.20
CA TYR A 88 -8.76 16.89 -2.08
C TYR A 88 -8.57 15.49 -1.48
N GLY A 89 -7.41 15.26 -0.85
CA GLY A 89 -7.03 14.00 -0.22
C GLY A 89 -7.56 13.80 1.19
N ARG A 90 -8.31 14.75 1.77
CA ARG A 90 -8.84 14.65 3.14
C ARG A 90 -9.56 13.33 3.37
N GLY A 91 -9.22 12.66 4.47
CA GLY A 91 -9.69 11.32 4.82
C GLY A 91 -8.79 10.18 4.34
N ILE A 92 -7.76 10.43 3.51
CA ILE A 92 -6.76 9.40 3.20
C ILE A 92 -5.94 9.11 4.46
N ARG A 93 -5.80 7.81 4.77
CA ARG A 93 -4.85 7.29 5.74
C ARG A 93 -3.79 6.43 5.07
N ILE A 94 -2.61 6.33 5.68
CA ILE A 94 -1.56 5.39 5.24
C ILE A 94 -1.79 4.09 5.99
N LEU A 95 -2.06 3.01 5.25
CA LEU A 95 -2.36 1.71 5.82
C LEU A 95 -1.09 1.05 6.35
N ARG A 96 -1.16 0.46 7.56
CA ARG A 96 -0.09 -0.40 8.11
C ARG A 96 -0.20 -1.81 7.52
N GLN A 97 0.18 -1.97 6.25
CA GLN A 97 0.05 -3.25 5.55
C GLN A 97 1.12 -4.25 6.04
N ASP A 98 0.84 -5.54 5.81
CA ASP A 98 1.84 -6.58 6.01
C ASP A 98 3.06 -6.33 5.11
N SER A 99 4.26 -6.43 5.69
CA SER A 99 5.51 -6.05 5.02
C SER A 99 5.83 -6.95 3.84
N TRP A 100 5.50 -8.24 3.94
CA TRP A 100 5.73 -9.22 2.89
C TRP A 100 4.74 -9.03 1.74
N GLU A 101 3.45 -8.88 2.04
CA GLU A 101 2.41 -8.55 1.06
C GLU A 101 2.76 -7.25 0.33
N ALA A 102 3.19 -6.21 1.04
CA ALA A 102 3.61 -4.95 0.45
C ALA A 102 4.81 -5.13 -0.50
N LEU A 103 5.85 -5.87 -0.08
CA LEU A 103 7.02 -6.15 -0.91
C LEU A 103 6.63 -6.81 -2.24
N CYS A 104 5.89 -7.93 -2.19
CA CYS A 104 5.44 -8.61 -3.39
C CYS A 104 4.53 -7.72 -4.26
N SER A 105 3.58 -7.02 -3.65
CA SER A 105 2.63 -6.16 -4.35
C SER A 105 3.33 -5.02 -5.10
N PHE A 106 4.34 -4.38 -4.50
CA PHE A 106 5.08 -3.31 -5.17
C PHE A 106 6.08 -3.83 -6.19
N ILE A 107 6.62 -5.05 -6.04
CA ILE A 107 7.34 -5.74 -7.13
C ILE A 107 6.40 -5.94 -8.32
N ILE A 108 5.16 -6.40 -8.11
CA ILE A 108 4.13 -6.57 -9.15
C ILE A 108 3.75 -5.24 -9.80
N SER A 109 3.82 -4.13 -9.04
CA SER A 109 3.41 -2.80 -9.49
C SER A 109 4.31 -2.17 -10.56
N GLN A 110 5.55 -2.63 -10.69
CA GLN A 110 6.54 -2.05 -11.61
C GLN A 110 6.02 -2.03 -13.04
N CYS A 111 6.11 -0.91 -13.77
CA CYS A 111 5.70 -0.78 -15.17
C CYS A 111 4.32 -1.42 -15.47
N ASN A 112 3.33 -1.12 -14.63
CA ASN A 112 2.02 -1.76 -14.67
C ASN A 112 0.89 -0.74 -14.37
N ASN A 113 -0.37 -1.15 -14.52
CA ASN A 113 -1.53 -0.35 -14.13
C ASN A 113 -2.31 -1.03 -12.99
N ILE A 114 -3.02 -0.24 -12.18
CA ILE A 114 -3.67 -0.70 -10.94
C ILE A 114 -4.61 -1.89 -11.18
N SER A 115 -5.44 -1.86 -12.23
CA SER A 115 -6.37 -2.95 -12.53
C SER A 115 -5.62 -4.27 -12.77
N ARG A 116 -4.55 -4.24 -13.58
CA ARG A 116 -3.72 -5.42 -13.82
C ARG A 116 -2.94 -5.85 -12.57
N ILE A 117 -2.49 -4.92 -11.74
CA ILE A 117 -1.82 -5.24 -10.46
C ILE A 117 -2.76 -6.00 -9.54
N LYS A 118 -3.97 -5.47 -9.29
CA LYS A 118 -5.00 -6.14 -8.47
C LYS A 118 -5.25 -7.56 -8.98
N GLY A 119 -5.48 -7.72 -10.29
CA GLY A 119 -5.72 -9.05 -10.87
C GLY A 119 -4.53 -10.02 -10.74
N ILE A 120 -3.28 -9.55 -10.77
CA ILE A 120 -2.11 -10.42 -10.54
C ILE A 120 -2.03 -10.82 -9.06
N VAL A 121 -2.27 -9.89 -8.14
CA VAL A 121 -2.28 -10.14 -6.69
C VAL A 121 -3.40 -11.12 -6.31
N GLU A 122 -4.61 -10.96 -6.84
CA GLU A 122 -5.71 -11.90 -6.59
C GLU A 122 -5.36 -13.30 -7.08
N ARG A 123 -4.85 -13.46 -8.31
CA ARG A 123 -4.43 -14.78 -8.81
C ARG A 123 -3.30 -15.39 -7.98
N LEU A 124 -2.38 -14.58 -7.46
CA LEU A 124 -1.33 -15.05 -6.54
C LEU A 124 -1.96 -15.62 -5.26
N CYS A 125 -2.95 -14.95 -4.69
CA CYS A 125 -3.67 -15.43 -3.51
C CYS A 125 -4.52 -16.67 -3.83
N GLU A 126 -5.25 -16.69 -4.93
CA GLU A 126 -6.07 -17.85 -5.34
C GLU A 126 -5.26 -19.13 -5.57
N ASN A 127 -4.05 -19.00 -6.13
CA ASN A 127 -3.23 -20.17 -6.48
C ASN A 127 -2.30 -20.63 -5.35
N PHE A 128 -1.92 -19.73 -4.44
CA PHE A 128 -0.89 -20.00 -3.44
C PHE A 128 -1.28 -19.59 -2.01
N GLY A 129 -2.42 -18.93 -1.81
CA GLY A 129 -2.97 -18.60 -0.48
C GLY A 129 -3.77 -19.75 0.13
N ASP A 130 -4.08 -19.61 1.42
CA ASP A 130 -4.99 -20.52 2.12
C ASP A 130 -6.44 -20.03 1.96
N PRO A 131 -7.41 -20.93 1.72
CA PRO A 131 -8.79 -20.56 1.49
C PRO A 131 -9.48 -20.06 2.77
N ILE A 132 -10.34 -19.05 2.61
CA ILE A 132 -11.22 -18.48 3.63
C ILE A 132 -12.66 -18.56 3.10
N CYS A 133 -13.48 -19.42 3.69
CA CYS A 133 -14.87 -19.60 3.28
C CYS A 133 -15.78 -18.56 3.97
N VAL A 134 -16.52 -17.78 3.17
CA VAL A 134 -17.49 -16.78 3.65
C VAL A 134 -18.81 -16.98 2.90
N GLY A 135 -19.75 -17.67 3.55
CA GLY A 135 -20.95 -18.17 2.89
C GLY A 135 -20.58 -19.09 1.71
N ASP A 136 -21.12 -18.81 0.53
CA ASP A 136 -20.85 -19.58 -0.71
C ASP A 136 -19.62 -19.08 -1.49
N LYS A 137 -18.90 -18.08 -0.98
CA LYS A 137 -17.71 -17.51 -1.64
C LYS A 137 -16.44 -17.95 -0.92
N VAL A 138 -15.37 -18.11 -1.70
CA VAL A 138 -14.04 -18.42 -1.20
C VAL A 138 -13.11 -17.24 -1.48
N TYR A 139 -12.48 -16.75 -0.43
CA TYR A 139 -11.39 -15.79 -0.47
C TYR A 139 -10.08 -16.50 -0.14
N TYR A 140 -8.94 -15.83 -0.29
CA TYR A 140 -7.64 -16.46 -0.04
C TYR A 140 -6.72 -15.54 0.74
N THR A 141 -5.90 -16.10 1.63
CA THR A 141 -4.81 -15.37 2.29
C THR A 141 -3.73 -14.96 1.28
N PHE A 142 -2.85 -14.04 1.67
CA PHE A 142 -1.63 -13.82 0.90
C PHE A 142 -0.66 -14.98 1.16
N PRO A 143 0.00 -15.56 0.14
CA PRO A 143 0.93 -16.67 0.35
C PRO A 143 2.14 -16.25 1.20
N SER A 144 2.59 -17.12 2.10
CA SER A 144 3.80 -16.88 2.88
C SER A 144 5.06 -16.88 2.01
N ALA A 145 6.14 -16.24 2.50
CA ALA A 145 7.42 -16.23 1.81
C ALA A 145 7.98 -17.65 1.66
N GLU A 146 7.83 -18.51 2.67
CA GLU A 146 8.26 -19.92 2.66
C GLU A 146 7.58 -20.71 1.53
N ARG A 147 6.28 -20.49 1.35
CA ARG A 147 5.52 -21.16 0.29
C ARG A 147 6.01 -20.77 -1.11
N LEU A 148 6.42 -19.52 -1.31
CA LEU A 148 6.93 -19.07 -2.60
C LEU A 148 8.41 -19.39 -2.80
N ALA A 149 9.24 -19.39 -1.75
CA ALA A 149 10.70 -19.54 -1.85
C ALA A 149 11.15 -20.89 -2.45
N VAL A 150 10.35 -21.94 -2.23
CA VAL A 150 10.61 -23.30 -2.74
C VAL A 150 10.16 -23.51 -4.19
N LEU A 151 9.48 -22.53 -4.78
CA LEU A 151 9.01 -22.61 -6.17
C LEU A 151 10.09 -22.09 -7.12
N GLU A 152 9.99 -22.55 -8.36
CA GLU A 152 10.70 -21.94 -9.49
C GLU A 152 9.81 -20.91 -10.19
N PRO A 153 10.38 -19.85 -10.82
CA PRO A 153 9.62 -18.76 -11.44
C PRO A 153 8.54 -19.22 -12.43
N GLU A 154 8.76 -20.34 -13.13
CA GLU A 154 7.81 -20.91 -14.09
C GLU A 154 6.50 -21.34 -13.42
N LYS A 155 6.52 -21.69 -12.13
CA LYS A 155 5.30 -22.04 -11.38
C LYS A 155 4.39 -20.83 -11.18
N LEU A 156 4.92 -19.62 -11.24
CA LEU A 156 4.14 -18.37 -11.18
C LEU A 156 3.56 -17.97 -12.56
N ALA A 157 3.68 -18.81 -13.60
CA ALA A 157 3.11 -18.50 -14.91
C ALA A 157 1.57 -18.26 -14.86
N CYS A 158 0.86 -18.97 -13.98
CA CYS A 158 -0.60 -18.85 -13.82
C CYS A 158 -1.06 -17.45 -13.38
N ILE A 159 -0.24 -16.71 -12.63
CA ILE A 159 -0.61 -15.37 -12.14
C ILE A 159 -0.39 -14.27 -13.18
N ARG A 160 0.30 -14.59 -14.29
CA ARG A 160 0.59 -13.69 -15.42
C ARG A 160 1.37 -12.42 -15.02
N SER A 161 2.32 -12.56 -14.08
CA SER A 161 3.21 -11.49 -13.61
C SER A 161 4.37 -11.18 -14.58
N GLY A 162 4.62 -12.05 -15.55
CA GLY A 162 5.67 -11.90 -16.57
C GLY A 162 7.07 -12.01 -15.96
N TYR A 163 8.00 -11.14 -16.38
CA TYR A 163 9.37 -11.10 -15.85
C TYR A 163 9.46 -10.91 -14.33
N ARG A 164 8.38 -10.41 -13.69
CA ARG A 164 8.31 -10.20 -12.24
C ARG A 164 8.21 -11.50 -11.45
N ALA A 165 7.89 -12.62 -12.08
CA ALA A 165 7.90 -13.93 -11.44
C ALA A 165 9.26 -14.24 -10.80
N GLU A 166 10.36 -13.99 -11.52
CA GLU A 166 11.71 -14.15 -10.99
C GLU A 166 11.94 -13.27 -9.75
N TYR A 167 11.47 -12.02 -9.79
CA TYR A 167 11.68 -11.06 -8.69
C TYR A 167 10.91 -11.44 -7.42
N ILE A 168 9.71 -11.98 -7.58
CA ILE A 168 8.90 -12.49 -6.45
C ILE A 168 9.63 -13.67 -5.77
N ILE A 169 10.16 -14.61 -6.57
CA ILE A 169 10.94 -15.75 -6.03
C ILE A 169 12.23 -15.29 -5.37
N CYS A 170 12.97 -14.36 -5.99
CA CYS A 170 14.17 -13.77 -5.38
C CYS A 170 13.85 -13.09 -4.04
N ALA A 171 12.76 -12.32 -3.97
CA ALA A 171 12.33 -11.68 -2.72
C ALA A 171 11.95 -12.71 -1.65
N ALA A 172 11.19 -13.76 -2.02
CA ALA A 172 10.81 -14.83 -1.10
C ALA A 172 12.04 -15.53 -0.52
N ARG A 173 13.01 -15.87 -1.36
CA ARG A 173 14.26 -16.53 -0.95
C ARG A 173 15.13 -15.62 -0.07
N ALA A 174 15.23 -14.33 -0.39
CA ALA A 174 15.97 -13.37 0.43
C ALA A 174 15.36 -13.21 1.84
N VAL A 175 14.02 -13.20 1.95
CA VAL A 175 13.32 -13.14 3.23
C VAL A 175 13.52 -14.44 4.02
N VAL A 176 13.24 -15.60 3.41
CA VAL A 176 13.35 -16.92 4.06
C VAL A 176 14.80 -17.25 4.45
N GLY A 177 15.77 -16.83 3.64
CA GLY A 177 17.20 -17.01 3.90
C GLY A 177 17.78 -16.05 4.96
N GLY A 178 17.01 -15.08 5.43
CA GLY A 178 17.45 -14.09 6.42
C GLY A 178 18.34 -12.97 5.88
N GLU A 179 18.52 -12.88 4.55
CA GLU A 179 19.21 -11.76 3.90
C GLU A 179 18.42 -10.46 4.07
N ILE A 180 17.10 -10.56 4.14
CA ILE A 180 16.16 -9.47 4.37
C ILE A 180 15.26 -9.82 5.54
N ASP A 181 15.52 -9.20 6.69
CA ASP A 181 14.65 -9.29 7.87
C ASP A 181 13.71 -8.08 7.90
N LEU A 182 12.47 -8.27 7.43
CA LEU A 182 11.46 -7.22 7.35
C LEU A 182 11.11 -6.62 8.72
N GLU A 183 11.14 -7.41 9.80
CA GLU A 183 10.86 -6.91 11.15
C GLU A 183 12.01 -6.08 11.71
N ALA A 184 13.26 -6.44 11.40
CA ALA A 184 14.40 -5.58 11.69
C ALA A 184 14.36 -4.27 10.88
N LEU A 185 13.92 -4.33 9.62
CA LEU A 185 13.81 -3.14 8.77
C LEU A 185 12.74 -2.14 9.23
N LYS A 186 11.70 -2.56 9.96
CA LYS A 186 10.75 -1.65 10.62
C LYS A 186 11.40 -0.78 11.70
N LYS A 187 12.50 -1.25 12.29
CA LYS A 187 13.14 -0.63 13.47
C LYS A 187 14.41 0.15 13.15
N CYS A 188 14.95 0.00 11.94
CA CYS A 188 16.15 0.71 11.52
C CYS A 188 15.81 2.03 10.83
N ASP A 189 16.82 2.82 10.48
CA ASP A 189 16.65 4.05 9.72
C ASP A 189 16.07 3.76 8.32
N TYR A 190 15.13 4.59 7.84
CA TYR A 190 14.42 4.34 6.59
C TYR A 190 15.35 4.29 5.36
N LYS A 191 16.47 5.03 5.36
CA LYS A 191 17.46 4.99 4.27
C LYS A 191 18.23 3.67 4.29
N GLN A 192 18.50 3.12 5.48
CA GLN A 192 19.05 1.78 5.63
C GLN A 192 18.07 0.72 5.14
N ALA A 193 16.77 0.84 5.46
CA ALA A 193 15.74 -0.05 4.96
C ALA A 193 15.63 -0.01 3.43
N ILE A 194 15.66 1.18 2.82
CA ILE A 194 15.70 1.34 1.35
C ILE A 194 16.94 0.66 0.76
N LYS A 195 18.12 0.88 1.35
CA LYS A 195 19.37 0.27 0.88
C LYS A 195 19.33 -1.26 0.95
N ALA A 196 18.80 -1.81 2.04
CA ALA A 196 18.64 -3.26 2.20
C ALA A 196 17.67 -3.82 1.16
N LEU A 197 16.46 -3.27 1.02
CA LEU A 197 15.48 -3.75 0.05
C LEU A 197 15.99 -3.69 -1.40
N ARG A 198 16.82 -2.70 -1.74
CA ARG A 198 17.43 -2.57 -3.07
C ARG A 198 18.49 -3.61 -3.40
N SER A 199 18.95 -4.41 -2.43
CA SER A 199 19.82 -5.55 -2.72
C SER A 199 19.04 -6.69 -3.39
N ILE A 200 17.71 -6.74 -3.21
CA ILE A 200 16.84 -7.74 -3.81
C ILE A 200 16.75 -7.49 -5.32
N ARG A 201 17.04 -8.53 -6.10
CA ARG A 201 16.91 -8.48 -7.55
C ARG A 201 15.49 -8.10 -7.95
N GLY A 202 15.36 -7.02 -8.72
CA GLY A 202 14.07 -6.51 -9.19
C GLY A 202 13.41 -5.49 -8.25
N VAL A 203 14.07 -5.09 -7.16
CA VAL A 203 13.62 -4.00 -6.28
C VAL A 203 14.47 -2.76 -6.52
N GLY A 204 13.91 -1.81 -7.28
CA GLY A 204 14.51 -0.49 -7.50
C GLY A 204 14.10 0.54 -6.44
N GLU A 205 14.65 1.75 -6.56
CA GLU A 205 14.40 2.90 -5.66
C GLU A 205 12.91 3.12 -5.36
N LYS A 206 12.07 3.19 -6.40
CA LYS A 206 10.63 3.43 -6.24
C LYS A 206 9.95 2.31 -5.47
N VAL A 207 10.27 1.06 -5.78
CA VAL A 207 9.66 -0.10 -5.11
C VAL A 207 10.07 -0.12 -3.65
N ALA A 208 11.36 0.05 -3.36
CA ALA A 208 11.87 0.11 -1.99
C ALA A 208 11.18 1.21 -1.17
N ASN A 209 11.06 2.43 -1.70
CA ASN A 209 10.34 3.51 -1.01
C ASN A 209 8.86 3.17 -0.75
N CYS A 210 8.16 2.54 -1.70
CA CYS A 210 6.78 2.11 -1.46
C CYS A 210 6.68 1.06 -0.34
N VAL A 211 7.59 0.09 -0.30
CA VAL A 211 7.61 -0.94 0.75
C VAL A 211 7.94 -0.31 2.10
N VAL A 212 8.91 0.60 2.14
CA VAL A 212 9.31 1.33 3.33
C VAL A 212 8.14 2.16 3.89
N LEU A 213 7.40 2.88 3.04
CA LEU A 213 6.23 3.66 3.48
C LEU A 213 5.04 2.78 3.89
N PHE A 214 4.63 1.86 3.02
CA PHE A 214 3.35 1.17 3.17
C PHE A 214 3.42 -0.18 3.89
N GLY A 215 4.60 -0.82 3.92
CA GLY A 215 4.82 -2.13 4.54
C GLY A 215 5.70 -2.08 5.79
N LEU A 216 6.63 -1.12 5.89
CA LEU A 216 7.48 -0.93 7.07
C LEU A 216 7.06 0.27 7.94
N TRP A 217 6.16 1.11 7.43
CA TRP A 217 5.60 2.28 8.11
C TRP A 217 6.64 3.35 8.50
N HIS A 218 7.66 3.54 7.69
CA HIS A 218 8.54 4.71 7.78
C HIS A 218 7.87 5.87 7.03
N MET A 219 7.22 6.76 7.78
CA MET A 219 6.37 7.84 7.26
C MET A 219 7.16 8.96 6.55
N GLU A 220 8.48 8.96 6.66
CA GLU A 220 9.42 9.85 5.99
C GLU A 220 9.68 9.46 4.54
N ALA A 221 9.42 8.20 4.18
CA ALA A 221 9.71 7.71 2.85
C ALA A 221 8.83 8.38 1.80
N PHE A 222 9.45 8.76 0.68
CA PHE A 222 8.82 9.59 -0.35
C PHE A 222 8.91 8.91 -1.72
N PRO A 223 7.99 7.98 -2.05
CA PRO A 223 8.03 7.29 -3.34
C PRO A 223 7.83 8.22 -4.54
N ILE A 224 8.81 8.30 -5.43
CA ILE A 224 8.76 9.14 -6.64
C ILE A 224 8.53 8.27 -7.89
N ASP A 225 7.31 8.33 -8.42
CA ASP A 225 6.93 7.75 -9.70
C ASP A 225 6.78 8.82 -10.81
N VAL A 226 6.22 8.46 -11.96
CA VAL A 226 6.04 9.39 -13.08
C VAL A 226 5.04 10.52 -12.78
N TRP A 227 4.00 10.25 -11.99
CA TRP A 227 3.02 11.25 -11.58
C TRP A 227 3.64 12.23 -10.58
N MET A 228 4.38 11.71 -9.61
CA MET A 228 5.12 12.52 -8.64
C MET A 228 6.17 13.40 -9.32
N LYS A 229 7.01 12.84 -10.22
CA LYS A 229 8.01 13.63 -10.96
C LYS A 229 7.38 14.82 -11.69
N ARG A 230 6.23 14.59 -12.34
CA ARG A 230 5.49 15.63 -13.04
C ARG A 230 4.94 16.68 -12.07
N ALA A 231 4.28 16.24 -11.00
CA ALA A 231 3.68 17.14 -10.01
C ALA A 231 4.73 18.02 -9.33
N LEU A 232 5.87 17.45 -8.92
CA LEU A 232 6.99 18.18 -8.33
C LEU A 232 7.54 19.21 -9.31
N LYS A 233 7.84 18.80 -10.56
CA LYS A 233 8.37 19.71 -11.58
C LYS A 233 7.43 20.88 -11.90
N GLU A 234 6.12 20.65 -11.89
CA GLU A 234 5.13 21.66 -12.26
C GLU A 234 4.78 22.62 -11.10
N ASN A 235 4.91 22.19 -9.84
CA ASN A 235 4.31 22.90 -8.70
C ASN A 235 5.28 23.19 -7.54
N PHE A 236 6.52 22.72 -7.59
CA PHE A 236 7.52 22.92 -6.54
C PHE A 236 8.79 23.59 -7.09
N PRO A 237 9.58 24.28 -6.24
CA PRO A 237 10.88 24.80 -6.62
C PRO A 237 11.82 23.70 -7.18
N PRO A 238 12.74 24.02 -8.10
CA PRO A 238 13.67 23.04 -8.67
C PRO A 238 14.59 22.35 -7.64
N ASP A 239 14.84 23.00 -6.50
CA ASP A 239 15.65 22.58 -5.36
C ASP A 239 14.81 22.03 -4.20
N PHE A 240 13.54 21.69 -4.45
CA PHE A 240 12.69 21.08 -3.43
C PHE A 240 13.22 19.71 -2.97
N GLU A 241 13.48 19.61 -1.67
CA GLU A 241 13.89 18.37 -1.01
C GLU A 241 12.71 17.81 -0.19
N PRO A 242 12.23 16.57 -0.46
CA PRO A 242 11.12 15.96 0.27
C PRO A 242 11.32 15.90 1.79
N GLU A 243 12.56 15.80 2.26
CA GLU A 243 12.94 15.80 3.67
C GLU A 243 12.48 17.07 4.41
N THR A 244 12.28 18.18 3.70
CA THR A 244 11.74 19.44 4.27
C THR A 244 10.28 19.31 4.75
N LEU A 245 9.56 18.26 4.32
CA LEU A 245 8.21 17.93 4.79
C LEU A 245 8.20 17.17 6.13
N GLY A 246 9.39 16.86 6.66
CA GLY A 246 9.56 16.27 7.99
C GLY A 246 9.15 14.79 8.08
N GLU A 247 8.80 14.36 9.29
CA GLU A 247 8.52 12.95 9.64
C GLU A 247 7.37 12.33 8.81
N TYR A 248 6.47 13.15 8.29
CA TYR A 248 5.30 12.71 7.54
C TYR A 248 5.36 13.05 6.05
N ALA A 249 6.56 13.17 5.49
CA ALA A 249 6.76 13.43 4.06
C ALA A 249 6.00 12.43 3.16
N GLY A 250 5.91 11.16 3.55
CA GLY A 250 5.14 10.12 2.87
C GLY A 250 3.62 10.36 2.85
N LEU A 251 3.06 11.02 3.87
CA LEU A 251 1.66 11.45 3.84
C LEU A 251 1.44 12.57 2.80
N ALA A 252 2.31 13.58 2.80
CA ALA A 252 2.28 14.62 1.78
C ALA A 252 2.47 14.05 0.37
N GLN A 253 3.39 13.09 0.20
CA GLN A 253 3.55 12.33 -1.05
C GLN A 253 2.23 11.70 -1.48
N GLN A 254 1.51 11.07 -0.56
CA GLN A 254 0.26 10.37 -0.86
C GLN A 254 -0.85 11.33 -1.32
N TYR A 255 -0.93 12.52 -0.72
CA TYR A 255 -1.85 13.59 -1.15
C TYR A 255 -1.50 14.12 -2.54
N ILE A 256 -0.22 14.42 -2.80
CA ILE A 256 0.24 14.89 -4.12
C ILE A 256 -0.07 13.83 -5.18
N PHE A 257 0.30 12.58 -4.93
CA PHE A 257 0.09 11.47 -5.87
C PHE A 257 -1.39 11.31 -6.19
N TYR A 258 -2.26 11.28 -5.17
CA TYR A 258 -3.69 11.09 -5.35
C TYR A 258 -4.31 12.23 -6.15
N TYR A 259 -3.95 13.48 -5.83
CA TYR A 259 -4.42 14.66 -6.55
C TYR A 259 -3.94 14.69 -8.00
N ALA A 260 -2.64 14.55 -8.24
CA ALA A 260 -2.05 14.62 -9.58
C ALA A 260 -2.62 13.55 -10.52
N ARG A 261 -2.76 12.31 -10.04
CA ARG A 261 -3.32 11.21 -10.82
C ARG A 261 -4.82 11.41 -11.10
N SER A 262 -5.57 11.96 -10.15
CA SER A 262 -7.02 12.19 -10.31
C SER A 262 -7.31 13.33 -11.28
N MET A 263 -6.53 14.40 -11.24
CA MET A 263 -6.66 15.54 -12.15
C MET A 263 -6.13 15.20 -13.55
N GLY A 264 -5.09 14.39 -13.65
CA GLY A 264 -4.54 13.92 -14.92
C GLY A 264 -5.49 13.01 -15.73
N ARG A 265 -6.45 12.35 -15.07
CA ARG A 265 -7.51 11.55 -15.73
C ARG A 265 -8.68 12.38 -16.26
N LYS A 266 -8.79 13.65 -15.85
CA LYS A 266 -9.87 14.57 -16.28
C LYS A 266 -9.49 15.39 -17.54
N LYS A 267 -8.24 15.28 -18.00
CA LYS A 267 -7.75 15.87 -19.26
C LYS A 267 -7.77 14.82 -20.35
#